data_AF-A0A5N5TIZ0-F1
#
_entry.id   AF-A0A5N5TIZ0-F1
#
_cell.length_a   1.000
_cell.length_b   1.000
_cell.length_c   1.000
_cell.angle_alpha   90.00
_cell.angle_beta   90.00
_cell.angle_gamma   90.00
#
_symmetry.space_group_name_H-M   'P 1'
#
loop_
_entity.id
_entity.type
_entity.pdbx_description
1 polymer ?
#
loop_
_entity_poly.entity_id
_entity_poly.type
_entity_poly.pdbx_seq_one_letter_code
_entity_poly.pdbx_strand_id
1 'polypeptide(L)'
;MIMEGRGGGLFERSTPSTLNIAGGLPNPSKFPLKDAVFNLKNGDSIYIDEKKMAIAQQYGVTKGYLPLLKQVEELVLRYHNPPNYANSRVIVNIGAQDGFSRTLEMVIYVNPTASNPSGMTLTKERKKKIYEIARLYNLLIVEDDPYYFLHFGEDNEFPESFLSIDTDGRVMRMDSFAKIISSGFRIGYLTGPEPLVDKYIQHSEMTMMHPSCLSQDYVNGIYRQEECSFG
;
A
#
# COMPACT_ATOMS: atom_id res chain seq x y z
N MET A 1 37.05 -9.11 -11.60
CA MET A 1 36.47 -8.11 -12.54
C MET A 1 35.55 -7.22 -11.73
N ILE A 2 35.82 -5.92 -11.72
CA ILE A 2 35.12 -4.90 -10.92
C ILE A 2 33.67 -4.80 -11.44
N MET A 3 32.70 -5.05 -10.57
CA MET A 3 31.28 -4.80 -10.87
C MET A 3 31.03 -3.30 -10.64
N GLU A 4 30.88 -2.52 -11.72
CA GLU A 4 30.46 -1.12 -11.63
C GLU A 4 29.01 -1.04 -11.15
N GLY A 5 28.80 -0.26 -10.08
CA GLY A 5 27.53 -0.11 -9.38
C GLY A 5 26.48 0.64 -10.19
N ARG A 6 25.25 0.10 -10.16
CA ARG A 6 24.01 0.84 -10.37
C ARG A 6 22.96 0.30 -9.40
N GLY A 7 23.03 0.76 -8.17
CA GLY A 7 22.13 0.43 -7.06
C GLY A 7 22.53 1.20 -5.81
N GLY A 8 21.73 2.21 -5.46
CA GLY A 8 22.01 3.14 -4.35
C GLY A 8 22.26 2.41 -3.02
N GLY A 9 23.53 2.36 -2.63
CA GLY A 9 24.00 1.78 -1.38
C GLY A 9 25.46 2.20 -1.13
N LEU A 10 25.95 1.97 0.10
CA LEU A 10 27.33 2.30 0.53
C LEU A 10 28.41 1.76 -0.43
N PHE A 11 28.11 0.71 -1.20
CA PHE A 11 29.01 0.08 -2.18
C PHE A 11 29.38 0.98 -3.37
N GLU A 12 28.49 1.86 -3.83
CA GLU A 12 28.79 2.80 -4.94
C GLU A 12 29.83 3.86 -4.57
N ARG A 13 30.07 4.09 -3.27
CA ARG A 13 31.03 5.09 -2.76
C ARG A 13 32.42 4.51 -2.45
N SER A 14 32.64 3.23 -2.73
CA SER A 14 33.90 2.53 -2.42
C SER A 14 34.94 2.75 -3.52
N THR A 15 36.22 2.87 -3.15
CA THR A 15 37.31 2.91 -4.12
C THR A 15 37.52 1.56 -4.81
N PRO A 16 37.98 1.50 -6.08
CA PRO A 16 38.21 0.25 -6.81
C PRO A 16 39.19 -0.74 -6.15
N SER A 17 40.04 -0.26 -5.23
CA SER A 17 41.01 -1.04 -4.46
C SER A 17 40.43 -1.68 -3.20
N THR A 18 39.18 -1.38 -2.83
CA THR A 18 38.57 -1.89 -1.60
C THR A 18 38.15 -3.34 -1.77
N LEU A 19 38.70 -4.24 -0.93
CA LEU A 19 38.23 -5.61 -0.84
C LEU A 19 36.90 -5.65 -0.07
N ASN A 20 35.83 -6.08 -0.73
CA ASN A 20 34.50 -6.15 -0.13
C ASN A 20 34.29 -7.49 0.59
N ILE A 21 34.20 -7.44 1.93
CA ILE A 21 33.88 -8.57 2.81
C ILE A 21 32.49 -8.42 3.47
N ALA A 22 31.73 -7.39 3.11
CA ALA A 22 30.45 -7.05 3.76
C ALA A 22 29.24 -7.63 3.00
N GLY A 23 29.29 -7.68 1.67
CA GLY A 23 28.22 -8.26 0.87
C GLY A 23 28.32 -9.80 0.84
N GLY A 24 27.24 -10.49 1.20
CA GLY A 24 27.12 -11.95 1.07
C GLY A 24 26.97 -12.45 -0.37
N LEU A 25 27.67 -11.82 -1.33
CA LEU A 25 27.61 -12.13 -2.75
C LEU A 25 28.55 -13.30 -3.06
N PRO A 26 28.04 -14.48 -3.50
CA PRO A 26 28.89 -15.60 -3.87
C PRO A 26 29.81 -15.24 -5.05
N ASN A 27 31.01 -15.83 -5.08
CA ASN A 27 31.94 -15.65 -6.19
C ASN A 27 31.35 -16.24 -7.48
N PRO A 28 31.19 -15.45 -8.56
CA PRO A 28 30.61 -15.94 -9.81
C PRO A 28 31.35 -17.12 -10.44
N SER A 29 32.65 -17.29 -10.17
CA SER A 29 33.42 -18.43 -10.67
C SER A 29 33.03 -19.78 -10.03
N LYS A 30 32.16 -19.76 -9.02
CA LYS A 30 31.62 -20.95 -8.35
C LYS A 30 30.22 -21.31 -8.85
N PHE A 31 29.62 -20.47 -9.68
CA PHE A 31 28.31 -20.77 -10.25
C PHE A 31 28.43 -21.90 -11.29
N PRO A 32 27.47 -22.85 -11.31
CA PRO A 32 27.58 -24.05 -12.15
C PRO A 32 27.24 -23.81 -13.63
N LEU A 33 26.47 -22.77 -13.96
CA LEU A 33 26.09 -22.48 -15.35
C LEU A 33 27.08 -21.50 -15.97
N LYS A 34 27.66 -21.89 -17.11
CA LYS A 34 28.58 -21.04 -17.87
C LYS A 34 27.83 -20.14 -18.86
N ASP A 35 26.97 -20.70 -19.69
CA ASP A 35 26.20 -19.99 -20.72
C ASP A 35 24.89 -20.73 -20.99
N ALA A 36 24.00 -20.13 -21.78
CA ALA A 36 22.78 -20.79 -22.25
C ALA A 36 22.37 -20.30 -23.63
N VAL A 37 21.75 -21.21 -24.39
CA VAL A 37 21.11 -20.92 -25.68
C VAL A 37 19.67 -21.41 -25.63
N PHE A 38 18.71 -20.50 -25.82
CA PHE A 38 17.29 -20.84 -25.93
C PHE A 38 16.85 -20.73 -27.39
N ASN A 39 16.50 -21.86 -27.99
CA ASN A 39 16.05 -21.90 -29.38
C ASN A 39 14.55 -21.62 -29.47
N LEU A 40 14.18 -20.66 -30.30
CA LEU A 40 12.80 -20.21 -30.49
C LEU A 40 12.15 -20.92 -31.68
N LYS A 41 10.82 -20.99 -31.66
CA LYS A 41 10.03 -21.64 -32.72
C LYS A 41 10.14 -20.96 -34.09
N ASN A 42 10.53 -19.68 -34.12
CA ASN A 42 10.72 -18.93 -35.36
C ASN A 42 12.11 -19.15 -36.00
N GLY A 43 12.95 -20.01 -35.41
CA GLY A 43 14.29 -20.30 -35.90
C GLY A 43 15.39 -19.43 -35.27
N ASP A 44 15.03 -18.40 -34.50
CA ASP A 44 16.00 -17.56 -33.79
C ASP A 44 16.51 -18.24 -32.50
N SER A 45 17.63 -17.77 -31.98
CA SER A 45 18.19 -18.21 -30.70
C SER A 45 18.46 -17.03 -29.78
N ILE A 46 18.12 -17.17 -28.50
CA ILE A 46 18.50 -16.22 -27.44
C ILE A 46 19.78 -16.74 -26.79
N TYR A 47 20.83 -15.92 -26.84
CA TYR A 47 22.13 -16.23 -26.27
C TYR A 47 22.37 -15.51 -24.94
N ILE A 48 22.65 -16.28 -23.90
CA ILE A 48 23.14 -15.80 -22.62
C ILE A 48 24.61 -16.18 -22.51
N ASP A 49 25.48 -15.21 -22.78
CA ASP A 49 26.93 -15.35 -22.64
C ASP A 49 27.36 -15.48 -21.17
N GLU A 50 28.63 -15.83 -20.95
CA GLU A 50 29.19 -16.07 -19.61
C GLU A 50 29.05 -14.87 -18.65
N LYS A 51 29.15 -13.64 -19.17
CA LYS A 51 28.98 -12.43 -18.36
C LYS A 51 27.53 -12.25 -17.93
N LYS A 52 26.57 -12.44 -18.84
CA LYS A 52 25.13 -12.36 -18.53
C LYS A 52 24.71 -13.51 -17.62
N MET A 53 25.26 -14.71 -17.83
CA MET A 53 24.97 -15.89 -17.02
C MET A 53 25.50 -15.72 -15.58
N ALA A 54 26.66 -15.09 -15.41
CA ALA A 54 27.18 -14.72 -14.11
C ALA A 54 26.27 -13.71 -13.38
N ILE A 55 25.69 -12.74 -14.10
CA ILE A 55 24.72 -11.78 -13.53
C ILE A 55 23.40 -12.49 -13.18
N ALA A 56 22.91 -13.38 -14.05
CA ALA A 56 21.65 -14.09 -13.86
C ALA A 56 21.63 -15.03 -12.65
N GLN A 57 22.80 -15.59 -12.29
CA GLN A 57 22.96 -16.46 -11.11
C GLN A 57 23.30 -15.67 -9.83
N GLN A 58 23.51 -14.35 -9.93
CA GLN A 58 23.82 -13.49 -8.79
C GLN A 58 22.55 -12.85 -8.21
N TYR A 59 22.61 -12.43 -6.94
CA TYR A 59 21.58 -11.58 -6.35
C TYR A 59 21.34 -10.31 -7.18
N GLY A 60 20.07 -10.03 -7.48
CA GLY A 60 19.62 -8.83 -8.17
C GLY A 60 18.97 -7.81 -7.24
N VAL A 61 18.60 -6.65 -7.79
CA VAL A 61 17.81 -5.65 -7.09
C VAL A 61 16.33 -6.04 -7.05
N THR A 62 15.61 -5.67 -5.99
CA THR A 62 14.19 -6.01 -5.79
C THR A 62 13.28 -5.54 -6.93
N LYS A 63 13.62 -4.43 -7.60
CA LYS A 63 12.83 -3.91 -8.73
C LYS A 63 12.82 -4.83 -9.96
N GLY A 64 13.76 -5.78 -10.02
CA GLY A 64 13.96 -6.67 -11.15
C GLY A 64 15.24 -6.37 -11.93
N TYR A 65 15.53 -7.23 -12.90
CA TYR A 65 16.68 -7.11 -13.79
C TYR A 65 16.59 -5.82 -14.62
N LEU A 66 17.52 -4.89 -14.41
CA LEU A 66 17.45 -3.52 -14.97
C LEU A 66 17.23 -3.45 -16.49
N PRO A 67 17.88 -4.27 -17.33
CA PRO A 67 17.62 -4.25 -18.77
C PRO A 67 16.18 -4.63 -19.12
N LEU A 68 15.60 -5.61 -18.43
CA LEU A 68 14.19 -5.97 -18.62
C LEU A 68 13.28 -4.85 -18.09
N LEU A 69 13.58 -4.27 -16.93
CA LEU A 69 12.79 -3.18 -16.35
C LEU A 69 12.66 -2.00 -17.34
N LYS A 70 13.76 -1.58 -17.97
CA LYS A 70 13.75 -0.52 -18.99
C LYS A 70 12.89 -0.88 -20.21
N GLN A 71 12.99 -2.11 -20.69
CA GLN A 71 12.16 -2.58 -21.79
C GLN A 71 10.66 -2.56 -21.42
N VAL A 72 10.32 -2.95 -20.19
CA VAL A 72 8.93 -2.89 -19.71
C VAL A 72 8.46 -1.43 -19.57
N GLU A 73 9.29 -0.53 -19.06
CA GLU A 73 8.99 0.91 -19.00
C GLU A 73 8.70 1.49 -20.40
N GLU A 74 9.53 1.16 -21.39
CA GLU A 74 9.33 1.54 -22.79
C GLU A 74 8.05 0.95 -23.39
N LEU A 75 7.73 -0.31 -23.08
CA LEU A 75 6.49 -0.95 -23.52
C LEU A 75 5.26 -0.24 -22.92
N VAL A 76 5.31 0.10 -21.63
CA VAL A 76 4.22 0.84 -20.96
C VAL A 76 4.02 2.21 -21.60
N LEU A 77 5.10 2.95 -21.86
CA LEU A 77 5.03 4.24 -22.53
C LEU A 77 4.51 4.11 -23.96
N ARG A 78 4.97 3.11 -24.71
CA ARG A 78 4.58 2.91 -26.12
C ARG A 78 3.10 2.57 -26.28
N TYR A 79 2.58 1.66 -25.46
CA TYR A 79 1.23 1.11 -25.65
C TYR A 79 0.17 1.76 -24.77
N HIS A 80 0.54 2.32 -23.62
CA HIS A 80 -0.41 2.90 -22.66
C HIS A 80 -0.22 4.42 -22.49
N ASN A 81 1.01 4.93 -22.59
CA ASN A 81 1.35 6.34 -22.47
C ASN A 81 0.56 7.07 -21.35
N PRO A 82 0.62 6.61 -20.09
CA PRO A 82 -0.28 7.09 -19.07
C PRO A 82 0.00 8.57 -18.77
N PRO A 83 -1.05 9.41 -18.62
CA PRO A 83 -0.89 10.86 -18.49
C PRO A 83 -0.11 11.30 -17.24
N ASN A 84 0.01 10.42 -16.24
CA ASN A 84 0.74 10.66 -15.00
C ASN A 84 1.98 9.75 -14.84
N TYR A 85 2.64 9.41 -15.95
CA TYR A 85 3.80 8.49 -15.89
C TYR A 85 4.94 9.00 -14.99
N ALA A 86 5.12 10.32 -14.88
CA ALA A 86 6.14 10.94 -14.02
C ALA A 86 6.05 10.49 -12.55
N ASN A 87 4.83 10.25 -12.07
CA ASN A 87 4.53 9.78 -10.72
C ASN A 87 4.25 8.26 -10.66
N SER A 88 4.47 7.55 -11.76
CA SER A 88 4.29 6.10 -11.87
C SER A 88 5.63 5.38 -11.79
N ARG A 89 5.64 4.14 -11.33
CA ARG A 89 6.85 3.29 -11.31
C ARG A 89 6.48 1.89 -11.79
N VAL A 90 7.44 1.24 -12.46
CA VAL A 90 7.33 -0.15 -12.89
C VAL A 90 8.20 -1.02 -11.98
N ILE A 91 7.72 -2.24 -11.71
CA ILE A 91 8.45 -3.30 -11.02
C ILE A 91 8.22 -4.61 -11.78
N VAL A 92 9.23 -5.47 -11.84
CA VAL A 92 9.07 -6.84 -12.32
C VAL A 92 8.73 -7.73 -11.12
N ASN A 93 7.62 -8.47 -11.20
CA ASN A 93 7.12 -9.35 -10.14
C ASN A 93 6.99 -10.81 -10.60
N ILE A 94 6.49 -11.70 -9.73
CA ILE A 94 6.35 -13.14 -10.01
C ILE A 94 4.98 -13.42 -10.66
N GLY A 95 4.62 -12.60 -11.65
CA GLY A 95 3.37 -12.71 -12.40
C GLY A 95 2.19 -11.96 -11.77
N ALA A 96 1.07 -11.96 -12.51
CA ALA A 96 -0.10 -11.14 -12.18
C ALA A 96 -0.74 -11.49 -10.83
N GLN A 97 -0.78 -12.78 -10.45
CA GLN A 97 -1.36 -13.22 -9.18
C GLN A 97 -0.54 -12.77 -7.97
N ASP A 98 0.80 -12.87 -8.04
CA ASP A 98 1.70 -12.32 -7.00
C ASP A 98 1.56 -10.80 -6.90
N GLY A 99 1.52 -10.11 -8.04
CA GLY A 99 1.27 -8.66 -8.08
C GLY A 99 -0.06 -8.27 -7.42
N PHE A 100 -1.13 -9.02 -7.69
CA PHE A 100 -2.45 -8.80 -7.11
C PHE A 100 -2.46 -9.09 -5.59
N SER A 101 -1.98 -10.26 -5.16
CA SER A 101 -1.94 -10.64 -3.74
C SER A 101 -1.17 -9.64 -2.90
N ARG A 102 0.05 -9.28 -3.34
CA ARG A 102 0.88 -8.29 -2.66
C ARG A 102 0.19 -6.93 -2.57
N THR A 103 -0.58 -6.55 -3.57
CA THR A 103 -1.33 -5.30 -3.55
C THR A 103 -2.42 -5.30 -2.48
N LEU A 104 -3.12 -6.43 -2.30
CA LEU A 104 -4.13 -6.59 -1.25
C LEU A 104 -3.51 -6.68 0.16
N GLU A 105 -2.34 -7.32 0.28
CA GLU A 105 -1.60 -7.45 1.53
C GLU A 105 -1.09 -6.10 2.07
N MET A 106 -1.09 -5.04 1.26
CA MET A 106 -0.71 -3.69 1.70
C MET A 106 -1.75 -3.02 2.61
N VAL A 107 -2.87 -3.67 2.92
CA VAL A 107 -3.99 -3.08 3.69
C VAL A 107 -4.33 -3.94 4.91
N ILE A 108 -4.44 -3.29 6.07
CA ILE A 108 -5.05 -3.84 7.28
C ILE A 108 -6.48 -3.31 7.38
N TYR A 109 -7.48 -4.19 7.30
CA TYR A 109 -8.85 -3.85 7.69
C TYR A 109 -9.08 -4.20 9.16
N VAL A 110 -9.64 -3.27 9.93
CA VAL A 110 -9.87 -3.46 11.37
C VAL A 110 -11.14 -2.75 11.85
N ASN A 111 -11.93 -3.45 12.68
CA ASN A 111 -12.97 -2.85 13.50
C ASN A 111 -12.42 -2.66 14.93
N PRO A 112 -11.95 -1.46 15.30
CA PRO A 112 -11.20 -1.27 16.54
C PRO A 112 -12.10 -1.25 17.79
N THR A 113 -13.37 -0.89 17.64
CA THR A 113 -14.33 -0.70 18.74
C THR A 113 -15.53 -1.62 18.52
N ALA A 114 -15.89 -2.40 19.55
CA ALA A 114 -16.99 -3.35 19.52
C ALA A 114 -17.01 -4.21 18.24
N SER A 115 -15.85 -4.78 17.89
CA SER A 115 -15.60 -5.49 16.63
C SER A 115 -16.72 -6.47 16.29
N ASN A 116 -17.21 -6.42 15.05
CA ASN A 116 -18.17 -7.40 14.57
C ASN A 116 -17.42 -8.67 14.07
N PRO A 117 -17.74 -9.91 14.51
CA PRO A 117 -18.83 -10.32 15.42
C PRO A 117 -18.40 -10.52 16.89
N SER A 118 -17.13 -10.30 17.24
CA SER A 118 -16.56 -10.67 18.54
C SER A 118 -16.99 -9.78 19.72
N GLY A 119 -17.48 -8.57 19.45
CA GLY A 119 -17.75 -7.52 20.43
C GLY A 119 -16.50 -6.91 21.06
N MET A 120 -15.29 -7.28 20.62
CA MET A 120 -14.05 -6.85 21.27
C MET A 120 -13.66 -5.42 20.89
N THR A 121 -13.16 -4.66 21.86
CA THR A 121 -12.52 -3.35 21.65
C THR A 121 -11.01 -3.48 21.86
N LEU A 122 -10.22 -2.96 20.93
CA LEU A 122 -8.77 -2.95 21.04
C LEU A 122 -8.31 -1.95 22.10
N THR A 123 -7.39 -2.35 22.97
CA THR A 123 -6.74 -1.42 23.92
C THR A 123 -5.80 -0.46 23.20
N LYS A 124 -5.49 0.66 23.85
CA LYS A 124 -4.53 1.66 23.37
C LYS A 124 -3.18 1.05 23.00
N GLU A 125 -2.65 0.16 23.84
CA GLU A 125 -1.37 -0.52 23.63
C GLU A 125 -1.41 -1.44 22.41
N ARG A 126 -2.54 -2.14 22.19
CA ARG A 126 -2.73 -2.97 20.99
C ARG A 126 -2.79 -2.12 19.73
N LYS A 127 -3.50 -1.00 19.75
CA LYS A 127 -3.57 -0.07 18.60
C LYS A 127 -2.19 0.48 18.26
N LYS A 128 -1.41 0.91 19.25
CA LYS A 128 -0.01 1.36 19.03
C LYS A 128 0.88 0.28 18.42
N LYS A 129 0.83 -0.95 18.92
CA LYS A 129 1.59 -2.08 18.34
C LYS A 129 1.18 -2.39 16.89
N ILE A 130 -0.13 -2.38 16.60
CA ILE A 130 -0.63 -2.57 15.24
C ILE A 130 -0.16 -1.43 14.34
N TYR A 131 -0.21 -0.19 14.82
CA TYR A 131 0.29 0.96 14.08
C TYR A 131 1.78 0.84 13.79
N GLU A 132 2.61 0.46 14.77
CA GLU A 132 4.04 0.20 14.57
C GLU A 132 4.31 -0.89 13.52
N ILE A 133 3.53 -1.98 13.51
CA ILE A 133 3.60 -3.02 12.49
C ILE A 133 3.22 -2.43 11.11
N ALA A 134 2.15 -1.66 11.04
CA ALA A 134 1.74 -1.00 9.81
C ALA A 134 2.85 -0.07 9.29
N ARG A 135 3.57 0.65 10.17
CA ARG A 135 4.74 1.44 9.78
C ARG A 135 5.87 0.58 9.26
N LEU A 136 6.22 -0.49 9.97
CA LEU A 136 7.33 -1.38 9.63
C LEU A 136 7.17 -2.00 8.24
N TYR A 137 5.94 -2.41 7.89
CA TYR A 137 5.62 -3.05 6.62
C TYR A 137 5.02 -2.08 5.58
N ASN A 138 4.96 -0.79 5.89
CA ASN A 138 4.37 0.25 5.06
C ASN A 138 2.93 -0.05 4.58
N LEU A 139 2.08 -0.47 5.51
CA LEU A 139 0.69 -0.86 5.27
C LEU A 139 -0.26 0.33 5.50
N LEU A 140 -1.34 0.38 4.74
CA LEU A 140 -2.50 1.23 5.01
C LEU A 140 -3.39 0.57 6.07
N ILE A 141 -4.06 1.36 6.89
CA ILE A 141 -5.06 0.89 7.86
C ILE A 141 -6.42 1.41 7.40
N VAL A 142 -7.35 0.50 7.12
CA VAL A 142 -8.77 0.80 6.94
C VAL A 142 -9.45 0.54 8.28
N GLU A 143 -9.75 1.63 8.97
CA GLU A 143 -10.42 1.66 10.27
C GLU A 143 -11.93 1.78 10.05
N ASP A 144 -12.68 0.70 10.23
CA ASP A 144 -14.14 0.69 10.10
C ASP A 144 -14.78 0.67 11.49
N ASP A 145 -15.37 1.79 11.90
CA ASP A 145 -15.71 2.05 13.29
C ASP A 145 -17.15 2.57 13.50
N PRO A 146 -18.19 1.85 13.01
CA PRO A 146 -19.57 2.30 13.07
C PRO A 146 -20.14 2.28 14.50
N TYR A 147 -19.43 1.68 15.45
CA TYR A 147 -19.82 1.56 16.86
C TYR A 147 -19.03 2.51 17.77
N TYR A 148 -18.15 3.35 17.23
CA TYR A 148 -17.28 4.25 18.01
C TYR A 148 -18.04 5.05 19.08
N PHE A 149 -19.17 5.62 18.68
CA PHE A 149 -20.01 6.47 19.52
C PHE A 149 -20.94 5.69 20.46
N LEU A 150 -21.01 4.36 20.32
CA LEU A 150 -21.80 3.47 21.20
C LEU A 150 -20.91 2.91 22.32
N HIS A 151 -20.27 3.80 23.06
CA HIS A 151 -19.45 3.45 24.21
C HIS A 151 -20.31 3.37 25.48
N PHE A 152 -20.16 2.30 26.25
CA PHE A 152 -20.93 2.04 27.48
C PHE A 152 -20.06 1.97 28.75
N GLY A 153 -18.82 2.49 28.70
CA GLY A 153 -17.89 2.47 29.83
C GLY A 153 -18.24 3.50 30.92
N GLU A 154 -17.80 3.21 32.15
CA GLU A 154 -18.14 3.99 33.36
C GLU A 154 -17.55 5.41 33.36
N ASP A 155 -16.48 5.66 32.61
CA ASP A 155 -15.73 6.92 32.64
C ASP A 155 -16.11 7.93 31.53
N ASN A 156 -17.06 7.59 30.64
CA ASN A 156 -17.42 8.40 29.45
C ASN A 156 -16.23 8.79 28.54
N GLU A 157 -15.06 8.14 28.69
CA GLU A 157 -13.89 8.42 27.86
C GLU A 157 -13.98 7.64 26.54
N PHE A 158 -13.96 8.36 25.42
CA PHE A 158 -13.96 7.73 24.11
C PHE A 158 -12.65 6.97 23.87
N PRO A 159 -12.68 5.77 23.25
CA PRO A 159 -11.46 5.05 22.93
C PRO A 159 -10.61 5.84 21.92
N GLU A 160 -9.29 5.79 22.07
CA GLU A 160 -8.34 6.37 21.11
C GLU A 160 -8.46 5.67 19.75
N SER A 161 -8.72 6.39 18.65
CA SER A 161 -8.84 5.81 17.29
C SER A 161 -7.48 5.63 16.62
N PHE A 162 -7.37 4.80 15.58
CA PHE A 162 -6.16 4.76 14.76
C PHE A 162 -5.89 6.11 14.10
N LEU A 163 -6.94 6.80 13.66
CA LEU A 163 -6.83 8.15 13.10
C LEU A 163 -6.15 9.13 14.07
N SER A 164 -6.45 9.05 15.37
CA SER A 164 -5.88 9.96 16.38
C SER A 164 -4.37 9.76 16.62
N ILE A 165 -3.81 8.61 16.25
CA ILE A 165 -2.39 8.30 16.36
C ILE A 165 -1.67 8.31 15.00
N ASP A 166 -2.37 8.70 13.92
CA ASP A 166 -1.84 8.63 12.58
C ASP A 166 -0.90 9.79 12.25
N THR A 167 0.40 9.59 12.45
CA THR A 167 1.43 10.58 12.14
C THR A 167 1.96 10.49 10.71
N ASP A 168 1.77 9.36 10.04
CA ASP A 168 2.30 9.10 8.70
C ASP A 168 1.26 9.32 7.57
N GLY A 169 -0.02 9.53 7.90
CA GLY A 169 -1.10 9.62 6.91
C GLY A 169 -1.35 8.29 6.20
N ARG A 170 -1.61 7.22 6.98
CA ARG A 170 -1.88 5.86 6.47
C ARG A 170 -3.25 5.31 6.86
N VAL A 171 -4.02 6.03 7.67
CA VAL A 171 -5.31 5.58 8.18
C VAL A 171 -6.44 6.15 7.32
N MET A 172 -7.26 5.27 6.77
CA MET A 172 -8.55 5.57 6.14
C MET A 172 -9.65 5.12 7.12
N ARG A 173 -10.25 6.08 7.80
CA ARG A 173 -11.31 5.85 8.79
C ARG A 173 -12.69 5.98 8.15
N MET A 174 -13.57 5.04 8.45
CA MET A 174 -14.95 4.98 7.99
C MET A 174 -15.89 5.05 9.20
N ASP A 175 -16.79 6.02 9.16
CA ASP A 175 -17.81 6.24 10.17
C ASP A 175 -19.21 6.16 9.53
N SER A 176 -20.22 5.87 10.35
CA SER A 176 -21.60 5.74 9.88
C SER A 176 -22.61 6.28 10.88
N PHE A 177 -23.63 6.97 10.37
CA PHE A 177 -24.79 7.35 11.17
C PHE A 177 -25.79 6.20 11.35
N ALA A 178 -25.53 5.03 10.76
CA ALA A 178 -26.47 3.91 10.78
C ALA A 178 -26.75 3.35 12.18
N LYS A 179 -25.82 3.52 13.12
CA LYS A 179 -25.91 3.02 14.51
C LYS A 179 -26.21 4.11 15.53
N ILE A 180 -26.24 5.37 15.11
CA ILE A 180 -26.37 6.54 15.99
C ILE A 180 -27.67 7.30 15.68
N ILE A 181 -28.01 7.46 14.39
CA ILE A 181 -29.21 8.18 13.95
C ILE A 181 -30.20 7.20 13.33
N SER A 182 -29.90 6.66 12.16
CA SER A 182 -30.74 5.68 11.48
C SER A 182 -30.04 5.07 10.27
N SER A 183 -30.07 3.74 10.19
CA SER A 183 -29.57 2.98 9.04
C SER A 183 -30.38 3.20 7.77
N GLY A 184 -31.62 3.69 7.88
CA GLY A 184 -32.50 3.96 6.74
C GLY A 184 -32.01 5.11 5.86
N PHE A 185 -31.31 6.09 6.44
CA PHE A 185 -30.83 7.27 5.70
C PHE A 185 -29.60 7.01 4.82
N ARG A 186 -28.88 5.89 5.07
CA ARG A 186 -27.69 5.48 4.30
C ARG A 186 -26.58 6.54 4.26
N ILE A 187 -26.39 7.28 5.36
CA ILE A 187 -25.32 8.27 5.48
C ILE A 187 -24.17 7.70 6.31
N GLY A 188 -22.96 7.90 5.79
CA GLY A 188 -21.69 7.73 6.47
C GLY A 188 -20.68 8.72 5.92
N TYR A 189 -19.49 8.74 6.48
CA TYR A 189 -18.40 9.61 6.04
C TYR A 189 -17.05 8.90 6.18
N LEU A 190 -16.06 9.41 5.46
CA LEU A 190 -14.71 8.86 5.43
C LEU A 190 -13.72 9.97 5.74
N THR A 191 -12.72 9.66 6.57
CA THR A 191 -11.59 10.54 6.88
C THR A 191 -10.28 9.85 6.51
N GLY A 192 -9.36 10.54 5.87
CA GLY A 192 -8.05 9.97 5.53
C GLY A 192 -7.16 10.94 4.74
N PRO A 193 -6.01 10.46 4.24
CA PRO A 193 -5.06 11.27 3.48
C PRO A 193 -5.66 11.80 2.17
N GLU A 194 -5.43 13.08 1.89
CA GLU A 194 -5.96 13.79 0.71
C GLU A 194 -5.81 13.00 -0.61
N PRO A 195 -4.64 12.42 -0.95
CA PRO A 195 -4.49 11.68 -2.21
C PRO A 195 -5.39 10.44 -2.33
N LEU A 196 -5.76 9.82 -1.21
CA LEU A 196 -6.65 8.66 -1.18
C LEU A 196 -8.11 9.09 -1.17
N VAL A 197 -8.44 10.17 -0.46
CA VAL A 197 -9.79 10.77 -0.45
C VAL A 197 -10.17 11.28 -1.86
N ASP A 198 -9.24 11.91 -2.58
CA ASP A 198 -9.46 12.34 -3.97
C ASP A 198 -9.81 11.17 -4.90
N LYS A 199 -9.17 10.01 -4.68
CA LYS A 199 -9.46 8.79 -5.44
C LYS A 199 -10.83 8.21 -5.06
N TYR A 200 -11.21 8.29 -3.79
CA TYR A 200 -12.55 7.92 -3.34
C TYR A 200 -13.63 8.81 -3.97
N ILE A 201 -13.41 10.12 -4.04
CA ILE A 201 -14.33 11.08 -4.68
C ILE A 201 -14.49 10.75 -6.16
N GLN A 202 -13.38 10.59 -6.91
CA GLN A 202 -13.41 10.21 -8.34
C GLN A 202 -14.17 8.89 -8.57
N HIS A 203 -14.00 7.90 -7.69
CA HIS A 203 -14.74 6.65 -7.79
C HIS A 203 -16.23 6.83 -7.50
N SER A 204 -16.56 7.67 -6.50
CA SER A 204 -17.95 7.96 -6.10
C SER A 204 -18.70 8.68 -7.21
N GLU A 205 -18.10 9.68 -7.86
CA GLU A 205 -18.68 10.40 -9.00
C GLU A 205 -19.12 9.49 -10.14
N MET A 206 -18.40 8.38 -10.35
CA MET A 206 -18.68 7.41 -11.42
C MET A 206 -19.67 6.30 -11.02
N THR A 207 -19.92 6.09 -9.72
CA THR A 207 -20.67 4.91 -9.24
C THR A 207 -21.95 5.26 -8.49
N MET A 208 -21.92 6.24 -7.59
CA MET A 208 -23.04 6.63 -6.72
C MET A 208 -23.37 8.13 -6.80
N MET A 209 -22.45 8.95 -7.30
CA MET A 209 -22.36 10.40 -7.11
C MET A 209 -22.27 10.78 -5.63
N HIS A 210 -23.42 10.96 -4.97
CA HIS A 210 -23.50 11.37 -3.58
C HIS A 210 -24.73 10.78 -2.89
N PRO A 211 -24.76 10.68 -1.55
CA PRO A 211 -25.96 10.28 -0.82
C PRO A 211 -27.13 11.24 -1.05
N SER A 212 -28.37 10.80 -0.78
CA SER A 212 -29.57 11.65 -0.91
C SER A 212 -29.43 12.98 -0.16
N CYS A 213 -29.64 14.11 -0.84
CA CYS A 213 -29.59 15.43 -0.22
C CYS A 213 -30.64 15.60 0.89
N LEU A 214 -31.80 14.95 0.77
CA LEU A 214 -32.82 14.97 1.83
C LEU A 214 -32.33 14.22 3.09
N SER A 215 -31.66 13.08 2.90
CA SER A 215 -31.06 12.35 4.03
C SER A 215 -29.92 13.16 4.67
N GLN A 216 -29.12 13.86 3.87
CA GLN A 216 -28.06 14.73 4.36
C GLN A 216 -28.62 15.92 5.15
N ASP A 217 -29.65 16.59 4.62
CA ASP A 217 -30.30 17.73 5.29
C ASP A 217 -30.97 17.32 6.60
N TYR A 218 -31.61 16.14 6.63
CA TYR A 218 -32.17 15.58 7.87
C TYR A 218 -31.10 15.36 8.95
N VAL A 219 -29.97 14.72 8.60
CA VAL A 219 -28.85 14.51 9.53
C VAL A 219 -28.28 15.85 9.99
N ASN A 220 -28.09 16.80 9.08
CA ASN A 220 -27.65 18.17 9.40
C ASN A 220 -28.63 18.91 10.34
N GLY A 221 -29.94 18.72 10.14
CA GLY A 221 -30.98 19.30 10.99
C GLY A 221 -30.93 18.81 12.43
N ILE A 222 -30.60 17.53 12.67
CA ILE A 222 -30.41 16.97 14.01
C ILE A 222 -29.29 17.71 14.76
N TYR A 223 -28.13 17.87 14.13
CA TYR A 223 -26.99 18.55 14.75
C TYR A 223 -27.27 20.02 15.09
N ARG A 224 -27.98 20.74 14.22
CA ARG A 224 -28.36 22.14 14.48
C ARG A 224 -29.32 22.29 15.67
N GLN A 225 -30.17 21.30 15.93
CA GLN A 225 -31.07 21.33 17.08
C GLN A 225 -30.30 21.09 18.39
N GLU A 226 -29.30 20.22 18.39
CA GLU A 226 -28.45 19.96 19.55
C GLU A 226 -27.62 21.19 19.94
N GLU A 227 -27.04 21.92 18.98
CA GLU A 227 -26.34 23.19 19.24
C GLU A 227 -27.25 24.27 19.85
N CYS A 228 -28.53 24.31 19.49
CA CYS A 228 -29.51 25.25 20.06
C CYS A 228 -29.99 24.87 21.48
N SER A 229 -29.70 23.65 21.96
CA SER A 229 -30.09 23.18 23.30
C SER A 229 -29.00 23.31 24.37
N PHE A 230 -27.82 23.84 24.02
CA PHE A 230 -26.74 24.19 24.95
C PHE A 230 -26.64 25.71 25.25
N GLY A 231 -27.70 26.47 24.96
CA GLY A 231 -27.84 27.90 25.27
C GLY A 231 -28.60 28.17 26.57
#